data_AF-A0A117QGJ4-F1
#
_entry.id   AF-A0A117QGJ4-F1
#
_cell.length_a   1.000
_cell.length_b   1.000
_cell.length_c   1.000
_cell.angle_alpha   90.00
_cell.angle_beta   90.00
_cell.angle_gamma   90.00
#
_symmetry.space_group_name_H-M   'P 1'
#
loop_
_entity.id
_entity.type
_entity.pdbx_description
1 polymer ?
#
loop_
_entity_poly.entity_id
_entity_poly.type
_entity_poly.pdbx_seq_one_letter_code
_entity_poly.pdbx_strand_id
1 'polypeptide(L)'
;MASIRTARVLAAVSALPLAAALFAGVATADNGALADDGSNSGVASVLGSGVGDDNNGNSSTTNQNAAGSGASNQSNTAQVNGSALTAIRQGNGNVDVNFTRLW
;
A
#
# COMPACT_ATOMS: atom_id res chain seq x y z
N MET A 1 30.57 -46.89 19.57
CA MET A 1 30.07 -45.69 20.30
C MET A 1 30.54 -44.35 19.71
N ALA A 2 31.63 -44.31 18.92
CA ALA A 2 32.13 -43.08 18.29
C ALA A 2 31.40 -42.69 16.99
N SER A 3 31.03 -43.66 16.13
CA SER A 3 30.37 -43.40 14.83
C SER A 3 29.01 -42.69 14.95
N ILE A 4 28.22 -43.04 15.96
CA ILE A 4 26.93 -42.39 16.25
C ILE A 4 27.13 -40.94 16.68
N ARG A 5 28.22 -40.63 17.41
CA ARG A 5 28.51 -39.24 17.80
C ARG A 5 28.86 -38.41 16.57
N THR A 6 29.68 -38.94 15.68
CA THR A 6 30.05 -38.27 14.42
C THR A 6 28.82 -38.03 13.54
N ALA A 7 27.95 -39.03 13.37
CA ALA A 7 26.72 -38.90 12.59
C ALA A 7 25.75 -37.85 13.16
N ARG A 8 25.60 -37.79 14.50
CA ARG A 8 24.77 -36.78 15.18
C ARG A 8 25.31 -35.37 15.00
N VAL A 9 26.63 -35.19 15.03
CA VAL A 9 27.28 -33.87 14.82
C VAL A 9 27.07 -33.41 13.38
N LEU A 10 27.27 -34.28 12.40
CA LEU A 10 27.02 -33.97 10.98
C LEU A 10 25.55 -33.59 10.75
N ALA A 11 24.61 -34.33 11.33
CA ALA A 11 23.19 -34.00 11.26
C ALA A 11 22.89 -32.61 11.86
N ALA A 12 23.46 -32.30 13.03
CA ALA A 12 23.27 -31.00 13.67
C ALA A 12 23.83 -29.83 12.83
N VAL A 13 25.03 -29.98 12.24
CA VAL A 13 25.62 -28.95 11.38
C VAL A 13 24.82 -28.79 10.09
N SER A 14 24.34 -29.88 9.49
CA SER A 14 23.53 -29.84 8.26
C SER A 14 22.16 -29.17 8.46
N ALA A 15 21.64 -29.14 9.69
CA ALA A 15 20.38 -28.47 10.02
C ALA A 15 20.53 -26.95 10.22
N LEU A 16 21.75 -26.42 10.32
CA LEU A 16 22.00 -24.99 10.58
C LEU A 16 21.41 -24.06 9.50
N PRO A 17 21.47 -24.35 8.17
CA PRO A 17 20.85 -23.49 7.17
C PRO A 17 19.32 -23.43 7.30
N LEU A 18 18.68 -24.56 7.59
CA LEU A 18 17.23 -24.63 7.82
C LEU A 18 16.85 -23.89 9.11
N ALA A 19 17.63 -24.07 10.18
CA ALA A 19 17.45 -23.33 11.43
C ALA A 19 17.63 -21.82 11.21
N ALA A 20 18.64 -21.41 10.44
CA ALA A 20 18.83 -20.01 10.08
C ALA A 20 17.63 -19.47 9.30
N ALA A 21 17.10 -20.21 8.31
CA ALA A 21 15.90 -19.77 7.58
C ALA A 21 14.65 -19.67 8.47
N LEU A 22 14.44 -20.63 9.38
CA LEU A 22 13.27 -20.66 10.26
C LEU A 22 13.34 -19.59 11.36
N PHE A 23 14.54 -19.30 11.89
CA PHE A 23 14.73 -18.39 13.02
C PHE A 23 15.21 -16.98 12.63
N ALA A 24 15.72 -16.78 11.41
CA ALA A 24 16.03 -15.45 10.88
C ALA A 24 14.85 -14.80 10.14
N GLY A 25 13.68 -15.44 10.14
CA GLY A 25 12.45 -14.89 9.58
C GLY A 25 12.07 -13.58 10.25
N VAL A 26 12.38 -12.46 9.60
CA VAL A 26 11.71 -11.19 9.84
C VAL A 26 10.30 -11.35 9.27
N ALA A 27 9.28 -10.91 10.00
CA ALA A 27 7.95 -10.71 9.42
C ALA A 27 8.08 -9.60 8.36
N THR A 28 8.41 -9.96 7.13
CA THR A 28 8.36 -9.03 6.01
C THR A 28 6.88 -8.77 5.75
N ALA A 29 6.39 -7.62 6.20
CA ALA A 29 5.15 -7.07 5.66
C ALA A 29 5.44 -6.78 4.17
N ASP A 30 5.18 -7.77 3.32
CA ASP A 30 5.17 -7.55 1.89
C ASP A 30 3.93 -6.70 1.57
N ASN A 31 4.17 -5.52 1.03
CA ASN A 31 3.10 -4.59 0.69
C ASN A 31 2.53 -4.90 -0.70
N GLY A 32 3.09 -5.87 -1.43
CA GLY A 32 2.47 -6.51 -2.59
C GLY A 32 2.58 -5.73 -3.89
N ALA A 33 3.79 -5.39 -4.32
CA ALA A 33 4.02 -4.93 -5.70
C ALA A 33 5.00 -5.85 -6.43
N LEU A 34 4.48 -6.95 -7.00
CA LEU A 34 5.21 -7.77 -7.96
C LEU A 34 4.69 -7.44 -9.36
N ALA A 35 5.59 -7.28 -10.34
CA ALA A 35 5.24 -7.04 -11.74
C ALA A 35 6.28 -7.71 -12.66
N ASP A 36 5.79 -8.40 -13.70
CA ASP A 36 6.58 -9.03 -14.75
C ASP A 36 5.98 -8.70 -16.14
N ASP A 37 6.69 -8.98 -17.24
CA ASP A 37 6.18 -8.93 -18.62
C ASP A 37 5.44 -7.62 -19.02
N GLY A 38 6.02 -6.46 -18.69
CA GLY A 38 5.43 -5.16 -19.06
C GLY A 38 4.19 -4.78 -18.23
N SER A 39 3.96 -5.48 -17.12
CA SER A 39 2.86 -5.19 -16.20
C SER A 39 3.09 -3.91 -15.40
N ASN A 40 1.98 -3.24 -15.07
CA ASN A 40 2.00 -2.14 -14.12
C ASN A 40 1.58 -2.69 -12.75
N SER A 41 2.42 -2.48 -11.75
CA SER A 41 2.12 -2.85 -10.36
C SER A 41 2.10 -1.60 -9.51
N GLY A 42 1.16 -1.54 -8.58
CA GLY A 42 1.02 -0.39 -7.69
C GLY A 42 0.44 -0.85 -6.37
N VAL A 43 0.97 -0.28 -5.30
CA VAL A 43 0.55 -0.55 -3.93
C VAL A 43 0.23 0.75 -3.25
N ALA A 44 -0.88 0.74 -2.53
CA ALA A 44 -1.33 1.84 -1.70
C ALA A 44 -1.64 1.27 -0.33
N SER A 45 -0.81 1.56 0.67
CA SER A 45 -1.06 1.15 2.05
C SER A 45 -1.34 2.35 2.93
N VAL A 46 -2.30 2.19 3.84
CA VAL A 46 -2.53 3.13 4.93
C VAL A 46 -2.24 2.41 6.23
N LEU A 47 -1.13 2.76 6.88
CA LEU A 47 -0.74 2.24 8.19
C LEU A 47 -0.90 3.37 9.21
N GLY A 48 -1.81 3.20 10.16
CA GLY A 48 -2.07 4.21 11.21
C GLY A 48 -2.91 5.42 10.77
N SER A 49 -3.92 5.24 9.90
CA SER A 49 -4.87 6.32 9.61
C SER A 49 -5.81 6.65 10.75
N GLY A 50 -6.35 7.87 10.71
CA GLY A 50 -7.39 8.31 11.63
C GLY A 50 -6.80 9.10 12.78
N VAL A 51 -7.32 8.85 13.98
CA VAL A 51 -6.94 9.51 15.24
C VAL A 51 -6.63 8.44 16.28
N GLY A 52 -5.54 8.63 17.03
CA GLY A 52 -5.06 7.66 18.02
C GLY A 52 -5.78 7.71 19.36
N ASP A 53 -6.36 8.88 19.69
CA ASP A 53 -7.10 9.17 20.91
C ASP A 53 -8.34 10.02 20.55
N ASP A 54 -8.74 10.99 21.38
CA ASP A 54 -9.94 11.80 21.14
C ASP A 54 -9.82 12.74 19.93
N ASN A 55 -10.92 12.88 19.19
CA ASN A 55 -11.03 13.80 18.07
C ASN A 55 -12.35 14.58 18.15
N ASN A 56 -12.26 15.85 18.53
CA ASN A 56 -13.39 16.80 18.48
C ASN A 56 -13.53 17.47 17.10
N GLY A 57 -12.89 16.91 16.08
CA GLY A 57 -12.64 17.47 14.76
C GLY A 57 -12.97 16.52 13.62
N ASN A 58 -12.45 16.85 12.45
CA ASN A 58 -12.51 16.00 11.27
C ASN A 58 -11.19 15.25 11.11
N SER A 59 -11.26 13.96 10.80
CA SER A 59 -10.12 13.16 10.38
C SER A 59 -10.43 12.50 9.05
N SER A 60 -9.56 12.73 8.07
CA SER A 60 -9.69 12.14 6.75
C SER A 60 -8.39 11.53 6.31
N THR A 61 -8.48 10.37 5.67
CA THR A 61 -7.36 9.72 5.01
C THR A 61 -7.78 9.38 3.60
N THR A 62 -7.08 9.95 2.63
CA THR A 62 -7.22 9.58 1.22
C THR A 62 -6.00 8.77 0.84
N ASN A 63 -6.22 7.62 0.21
CA ASN A 63 -5.17 6.82 -0.38
C ASN A 63 -5.53 6.55 -1.83
N GLN A 64 -4.61 6.84 -2.76
CA GLN A 64 -4.83 6.65 -4.18
C GLN A 64 -3.60 6.00 -4.81
N ASN A 65 -3.83 5.05 -5.69
CA ASN A 65 -2.78 4.39 -6.46
C ASN A 65 -3.26 4.21 -7.90
N ALA A 66 -2.52 4.79 -8.83
CA ALA A 66 -2.79 4.76 -10.27
C ALA A 66 -1.52 4.24 -10.93
N ALA A 67 -1.53 2.96 -11.28
CA ALA A 67 -0.45 2.30 -11.99
C ALA A 67 -0.95 1.88 -13.36
N GLY A 68 -0.27 2.33 -14.42
CA GLY A 68 -0.72 2.09 -15.78
C GLY A 68 -0.54 3.26 -16.71
N SER A 69 -0.32 2.97 -17.99
CA SER A 69 -0.42 4.00 -19.03
C SER A 69 -1.85 4.55 -19.07
N GLY A 70 -1.99 5.86 -18.95
CA GLY A 70 -3.29 6.53 -18.87
C GLY A 70 -3.96 6.45 -17.50
N ALA A 71 -3.29 5.91 -16.49
CA ALA A 71 -3.82 5.90 -15.13
C ALA A 71 -3.81 7.32 -14.55
N SER A 72 -4.94 7.74 -14.00
CA SER A 72 -5.08 9.02 -13.33
C SER A 72 -5.90 8.84 -12.08
N ASN A 73 -5.55 9.56 -11.03
CA ASN A 73 -6.35 9.62 -9.82
C ASN A 73 -6.84 11.04 -9.59
N GLN A 74 -8.04 11.13 -9.05
CA GLN A 74 -8.65 12.38 -8.63
C GLN A 74 -9.27 12.13 -7.26
N SER A 75 -8.87 12.89 -6.25
CA SER A 75 -9.53 12.88 -4.95
C SER A 75 -10.05 14.27 -4.64
N ASN A 76 -11.34 14.36 -4.36
CA ASN A 76 -11.95 15.54 -3.81
C ASN A 76 -12.45 15.19 -2.41
N THR A 77 -11.77 15.69 -1.37
CA THR A 77 -12.19 15.51 0.01
C THR A 77 -12.43 16.85 0.66
N ALA A 78 -13.60 17.02 1.27
CA ALA A 78 -13.99 18.21 2.00
C ALA A 78 -14.62 17.76 3.31
N GLN A 79 -14.12 18.29 4.42
CA GLN A 79 -14.68 18.01 5.72
C GLN A 79 -14.95 19.33 6.44
N VAL A 80 -16.13 19.44 7.05
CA VAL A 80 -16.58 20.62 7.79
C VAL A 80 -16.91 20.18 9.20
N ASN A 81 -16.38 20.90 10.20
CA ASN A 81 -16.74 20.72 11.59
C ASN A 81 -17.01 22.10 12.21
N GLY A 82 -18.17 22.27 12.84
CA GLY A 82 -18.55 23.52 13.52
C GLY A 82 -19.12 24.65 12.65
N SER A 83 -20.02 24.37 11.69
CA SER A 83 -20.68 25.42 10.90
C SER A 83 -22.19 25.20 10.70
N ALA A 84 -22.99 26.26 10.84
CA ALA A 84 -24.45 26.25 10.63
C ALA A 84 -24.85 26.34 9.14
N LEU A 85 -23.99 26.91 8.28
CA LEU A 85 -24.18 27.02 6.82
C LEU A 85 -22.83 26.85 6.13
N THR A 86 -22.62 25.73 5.41
CA THR A 86 -21.43 25.56 4.56
C THR A 86 -21.82 25.04 3.19
N ALA A 87 -21.51 25.83 2.16
CA ALA A 87 -21.60 25.39 0.78
C ALA A 87 -20.27 24.76 0.36
N ILE A 88 -20.29 23.45 0.08
CA ILE A 88 -19.13 22.73 -0.45
C ILE A 88 -19.36 22.45 -1.93
N ARG A 89 -18.40 22.81 -2.79
CA ARG A 89 -18.39 22.42 -4.21
C ARG A 89 -17.15 21.58 -4.51
N GLN A 90 -17.34 20.27 -4.53
CA GLN A 90 -16.30 19.28 -4.85
C GLN A 90 -16.37 18.82 -6.31
N GLY A 91 -16.51 19.76 -7.25
CA GLY A 91 -16.68 19.44 -8.66
C GLY A 91 -15.40 18.90 -9.31
N ASN A 92 -15.56 18.05 -10.32
CA ASN A 92 -14.51 17.54 -11.20
C ASN A 92 -14.70 18.02 -12.65
N GLY A 93 -15.38 19.15 -12.84
CA GLY A 93 -15.79 19.62 -14.16
C GLY A 93 -14.58 19.93 -15.04
N ASN A 94 -14.25 19.00 -15.94
CA ASN A 94 -13.28 19.22 -17.01
C ASN A 94 -14.04 19.81 -18.20
N VAL A 95 -13.75 21.06 -18.54
CA VAL A 95 -14.36 21.72 -19.71
C VAL A 95 -13.51 21.37 -20.93
N ASP A 96 -14.01 20.47 -21.78
CA ASP A 96 -13.43 20.22 -23.10
C ASP A 96 -14.17 21.05 -24.15
N VAL A 97 -13.46 21.99 -24.78
CA VAL A 97 -14.00 22.83 -25.85
C VAL A 97 -13.42 22.33 -27.16
N ASN A 98 -14.20 21.51 -27.88
CA ASN A 98 -13.82 21.03 -29.19
C ASN A 98 -14.49 21.87 -30.29
N PHE A 99 -13.67 22.50 -31.12
CA PHE A 99 -14.13 23.20 -32.30
C PHE A 99 -14.07 22.26 -33.51
N THR A 100 -15.22 21.89 -34.05
CA THR A 100 -15.29 21.26 -35.37
C THR A 100 -15.39 22.34 -36.44
N ARG A 101 -14.74 22.11 -37.59
CA ARG A 101 -14.93 22.97 -38.76
C ARG A 101 -16.36 22.78 -39.27
N LEU A 102 -17.11 23.88 -39.32
CA LEU A 102 -18.49 23.91 -39.81
C LEU A 102 -18.60 23.79 -41.34
N TRP A 103 -17.47 23.91 -42.06
CA TRP A 103 -17.28 23.60 -43.47
C TRP A 103 -15.78 23.60 -43.79
#